data_AF-A0A7T8KFT0-F1
#
_entry.id   AF-A0A7T8KFT0-F1
#
_cell.length_a   1.000
_cell.length_b   1.000
_cell.length_c   1.000
_cell.angle_alpha   90.00
_cell.angle_beta   90.00
_cell.angle_gamma   90.00
#
_symmetry.space_group_name_H-M   'P 1'
#
loop_
_entity.id
_entity.type
_entity.pdbx_description
1 polymer ?
#
loop_
_entity_poly.entity_id
_entity_poly.type
_entity_poly.pdbx_seq_one_letter_code
_entity_poly.pdbx_strand_id
1 'polypeptide(L)'
;GVPLFPTSVMDHGSLISEMEKLEHMPSQARLRLAKKRRMSQIRQWALREKSGENVLGRKRSEPRVQFPSSVTLLEASSRNDVNEGKIESLALE
;
A
#
# COMPACT_ATOMS: atom_id res chain seq x y z
N GLY A 1 13.41 -6.11 -22.72
CA GLY A 1 11.95 -5.93 -22.74
C GLY A 1 11.63 -4.65 -22.00
N VAL A 2 10.95 -3.72 -22.65
CA VAL A 2 10.50 -2.45 -22.04
C VAL A 2 9.43 -2.78 -21.01
N PRO A 3 9.50 -2.28 -19.76
CA PRO A 3 8.44 -2.54 -18.79
C PRO A 3 7.12 -1.92 -19.29
N LEU A 4 6.07 -2.74 -19.33
CA LEU A 4 4.76 -2.40 -19.91
C LEU A 4 3.95 -1.37 -19.13
N PHE A 5 4.47 -0.81 -18.03
CA PHE A 5 3.77 0.21 -17.25
C PHE A 5 4.77 1.19 -16.62
N PRO A 6 4.43 2.51 -16.55
CA PRO A 6 5.33 3.48 -15.96
C PRO A 6 5.51 3.18 -14.46
N THR A 7 6.74 2.87 -14.06
CA THR A 7 7.18 2.68 -12.66
C THR A 7 7.20 3.98 -11.85
N SER A 8 6.49 5.01 -12.31
CA SER A 8 6.63 6.34 -11.74
C SER A 8 5.49 6.67 -10.80
N VAL A 9 5.66 6.29 -9.52
CA VAL A 9 5.58 7.38 -8.53
C VAL A 9 6.55 8.43 -9.05
N MET A 10 6.07 9.66 -9.30
CA MET A 10 6.82 10.71 -10.03
C MET A 10 8.33 10.56 -9.87
N ASP A 11 9.04 10.39 -10.99
CA ASP A 11 10.49 10.21 -10.99
C ASP A 11 11.13 11.31 -10.13
N HIS A 12 12.14 10.95 -9.34
CA HIS A 12 12.70 11.83 -8.32
C HIS A 12 13.11 13.19 -8.90
N GLY A 13 13.68 13.21 -10.11
CA GLY A 13 14.01 14.45 -10.80
C GLY A 13 12.79 15.31 -11.12
N SER A 14 11.69 14.69 -11.58
CA SER A 14 10.43 15.39 -11.83
C SER A 14 9.82 15.98 -10.55
N LEU A 15 9.99 15.30 -9.41
CA LEU A 15 9.50 15.77 -8.12
C LEU A 15 10.28 17.02 -7.65
N ILE A 16 11.61 16.99 -7.76
CA ILE A 16 12.49 18.12 -7.42
C ILE A 16 12.17 19.34 -8.30
N SER A 17 12.09 19.17 -9.62
CA SER A 17 11.78 20.29 -10.54
C SER A 17 10.40 20.89 -10.29
N GLU A 18 9.45 20.13 -9.74
CA GLU A 18 8.15 20.68 -9.35
C GLU A 18 8.21 21.43 -8.00
N MET A 19 9.14 21.09 -7.10
CA MET A 19 9.31 21.82 -5.83
C MET A 19 9.68 23.28 -6.04
N GLU A 20 10.57 23.56 -6.98
CA GLU A 20 10.95 24.95 -7.36
C GLU A 20 9.73 25.73 -7.90
N LYS A 21 8.90 25.08 -8.72
CA LYS A 21 7.66 25.70 -9.24
C LYS A 21 6.62 25.92 -8.14
N LEU A 22 6.58 25.04 -7.14
CA LEU A 22 5.67 25.14 -6.01
C LEU A 22 5.99 26.35 -5.13
N GLU A 23 7.25 26.69 -4.95
CA GLU A 23 7.68 27.87 -4.18
C GLU A 23 7.08 29.17 -4.72
N HIS A 24 7.02 29.29 -6.05
CA HIS A 24 6.52 30.48 -6.74
C HIS A 24 4.99 30.49 -6.92
N MET A 25 4.27 29.42 -6.54
CA MET A 25 2.83 29.32 -6.72
C MET A 25 2.03 29.89 -5.53
N PRO A 26 0.97 30.67 -5.79
CA PRO A 26 0.02 31.07 -4.77
C PRO A 26 -0.58 29.88 -4.03
N SER A 27 -0.89 30.04 -2.75
CA SER A 27 -1.39 28.96 -1.87
C SER A 27 -2.61 28.24 -2.43
N GLN A 28 -3.57 28.97 -3.04
CA GLN A 28 -4.75 28.36 -3.65
C GLN A 28 -4.40 27.49 -4.88
N ALA A 29 -3.42 27.91 -5.68
CA ALA A 29 -2.96 27.13 -6.83
C ALA A 29 -2.28 25.83 -6.37
N ARG A 30 -1.45 25.90 -5.33
CA ARG A 30 -0.85 24.71 -4.68
C ARG A 30 -1.89 23.73 -4.18
N LEU A 31 -2.95 24.21 -3.52
CA LEU A 31 -4.05 23.36 -3.05
C LEU A 31 -4.77 22.65 -4.19
N ARG A 32 -5.05 23.34 -5.31
CA ARG A 32 -5.67 22.70 -6.49
C ARG A 32 -4.78 21.60 -7.06
N LEU A 33 -3.48 21.87 -7.18
CA LEU A 33 -2.50 20.90 -7.68
C LEU A 33 -2.36 19.68 -6.77
N ALA A 34 -2.32 19.88 -5.45
CA ALA A 34 -2.29 18.80 -4.46
C ALA A 34 -3.54 17.90 -4.57
N LYS A 35 -4.74 18.49 -4.69
CA LYS A 35 -5.98 17.73 -4.92
C LYS A 35 -5.93 16.91 -6.20
N LYS A 36 -5.45 17.51 -7.31
CA LYS A 36 -5.29 16.82 -8.60
C LYS A 36 -4.33 15.64 -8.50
N ARG A 37 -3.17 15.82 -7.84
CA ARG A 37 -2.18 14.77 -7.59
C ARG A 37 -2.77 13.64 -6.77
N ARG A 38 -3.44 13.94 -5.66
CA ARG A 38 -4.07 12.93 -4.79
C ARG A 38 -5.07 12.09 -5.57
N MET A 39 -5.91 12.72 -6.38
CA MET A 39 -6.87 12.01 -7.22
C MET A 39 -6.19 11.10 -8.26
N SER A 40 -5.09 11.54 -8.87
CA SER A 40 -4.29 10.72 -9.79
C SER A 40 -3.67 9.51 -9.09
N GLN A 41 -3.09 9.70 -7.90
CA GLN A 41 -2.52 8.62 -7.09
C GLN A 41 -3.56 7.57 -6.74
N ILE A 42 -4.75 7.99 -6.30
CA ILE A 42 -5.85 7.07 -5.98
C ILE A 42 -6.25 6.23 -7.21
N ARG A 43 -6.37 6.85 -8.39
CA ARG A 43 -6.70 6.14 -9.63
C ARG A 43 -5.62 5.14 -10.02
N GLN A 44 -4.36 5.56 -9.95
CA GLN A 44 -3.22 4.69 -10.26
C GLN A 44 -3.14 3.52 -9.26
N TRP A 45 -3.39 3.78 -7.97
CA TRP A 45 -3.47 2.75 -6.95
C TRP A 45 -4.55 1.73 -7.27
N ALA A 46 -5.79 2.18 -7.55
CA ALA A 46 -6.89 1.30 -7.91
C ALA A 46 -6.58 0.45 -9.17
N LEU A 47 -5.87 1.03 -10.15
CA LEU A 47 -5.42 0.30 -11.34
C LEU A 47 -4.36 -0.77 -11.00
N ARG A 48 -3.40 -0.45 -10.12
CA ARG A 48 -2.39 -1.40 -9.63
C ARG A 48 -2.99 -2.55 -8.82
N GLU A 49 -4.02 -2.27 -8.04
CA GLU A 49 -4.76 -3.33 -7.33
C GLU A 49 -5.45 -4.27 -8.32
N LYS A 50 -6.03 -3.72 -9.39
CA LYS A 50 -6.67 -4.52 -10.45
C LYS A 50 -5.67 -5.31 -11.30
N SER A 51 -4.46 -4.82 -11.52
CA SER A 51 -3.43 -5.54 -12.31
C SER A 51 -2.79 -6.71 -11.56
N GLY A 52 -3.07 -6.89 -10.26
CA GLY A 52 -2.53 -7.97 -9.45
C GLY A 52 -1.02 -7.85 -9.16
N GLU A 53 -0.40 -6.71 -9.47
CA GLU A 53 1.05 -6.49 -9.33
C GLU A 53 1.52 -6.60 -7.86
N ASN A 54 0.63 -6.28 -6.90
CA ASN A 54 0.87 -6.50 -5.47
C ASN A 54 1.00 -7.98 -5.07
N VAL A 55 0.48 -8.91 -5.88
CA VAL A 55 0.55 -10.36 -5.60
C VAL A 55 1.91 -10.93 -6.02
N LEU A 56 2.56 -10.35 -7.03
CA LEU A 56 3.82 -10.86 -7.59
C LEU A 56 5.06 -10.44 -6.79
N GLY A 57 5.01 -9.32 -6.06
CA GLY A 57 6.12 -8.81 -5.23
C GLY A 57 6.17 -9.39 -3.81
N ARG A 58 5.06 -9.94 -3.31
CA ARG A 58 4.98 -10.53 -1.98
C ARG A 58 5.12 -12.05 -2.08
N LYS A 59 6.31 -12.53 -2.49
CA LYS A 59 6.74 -13.88 -2.07
C LYS A 59 6.47 -13.93 -0.57
N ARG A 60 5.63 -14.87 -0.13
CA ARG A 60 5.26 -15.04 1.28
C ARG A 60 6.54 -15.37 2.06
N SER A 61 7.31 -14.35 2.41
CA SER A 61 8.33 -14.45 3.43
C SER A 61 7.61 -14.92 4.67
N GLU A 62 8.18 -15.92 5.34
CA GLU A 62 7.67 -16.32 6.65
C GLU A 62 7.49 -15.08 7.54
N PRO A 63 6.43 -15.06 8.36
CA PRO A 63 6.11 -13.92 9.20
C PRO A 63 7.30 -13.63 10.11
N ARG A 64 7.97 -12.50 9.87
CA ARG A 64 9.15 -12.06 10.64
C ARG A 64 8.80 -11.58 12.05
N VAL A 65 7.52 -11.38 12.32
CA VAL A 65 6.98 -10.92 13.60
C VAL A 65 5.76 -11.78 13.91
N GLN A 66 5.75 -12.38 15.09
CA GLN A 66 4.66 -13.21 15.60
C GLN A 66 4.22 -12.66 16.95
N PHE A 67 2.92 -12.75 17.23
CA PHE A 67 2.35 -12.41 18.52
C PHE A 67 2.07 -13.69 19.32
N PRO A 68 2.00 -13.62 20.66
CA PRO A 68 1.56 -14.76 21.46
C PRO A 68 0.16 -15.21 21.05
N SER A 69 -0.10 -16.51 21.07
CA SER A 69 -1.39 -17.11 20.66
C SER A 69 -2.59 -16.54 21.42
N SER A 70 -2.40 -16.09 22.67
CA SER A 70 -3.46 -15.41 23.42
C SER A 70 -3.93 -14.11 22.76
N VAL A 71 -3.01 -13.39 22.14
CA VAL A 71 -3.31 -12.15 21.39
C VAL A 71 -3.95 -12.50 20.07
N THR A 72 -3.40 -13.47 19.32
CA THR A 72 -3.97 -13.89 18.04
C THR A 72 -5.40 -14.42 18.19
N LEU A 73 -5.67 -15.27 19.18
CA LEU A 73 -6.99 -15.83 19.44
C LEU A 73 -8.01 -14.76 19.84
N LEU A 74 -7.61 -13.80 20.68
CA LEU A 74 -8.46 -12.67 21.08
C LEU A 74 -8.83 -11.81 19.86
N GLU A 75 -7.86 -11.57 18.99
CA GLU A 75 -7.99 -10.78 17.78
C GLU A 75 -8.90 -11.48 16.75
N ALA A 76 -8.68 -12.77 16.50
CA ALA A 76 -9.52 -13.59 15.63
C ALA A 76 -10.98 -13.66 16.13
N SER A 77 -11.16 -13.80 17.45
CA SER A 77 -12.50 -13.77 18.08
C SER A 77 -13.19 -12.42 17.91
N SER A 78 -12.44 -11.31 18.04
CA SER A 78 -12.94 -9.96 17.80
C SER A 78 -13.38 -9.74 16.35
N ARG A 79 -12.71 -10.36 15.37
CA ARG A 79 -13.08 -10.31 13.94
C ARG A 79 -14.15 -11.33 13.55
N ASN A 80 -14.55 -12.20 14.48
CA ASN A 80 -15.42 -13.34 14.22
C ASN A 80 -14.84 -14.30 13.15
N ASP A 81 -13.52 -14.41 13.06
CA ASP A 81 -12.83 -15.33 12.16
C ASP A 81 -12.55 -16.67 12.85
N VAL A 82 -13.57 -17.55 12.80
CA VAL A 82 -13.54 -18.88 13.43
C VAL A 82 -12.51 -19.81 12.79
N ASN A 83 -12.10 -19.54 11.55
CA ASN A 83 -11.15 -20.40 10.84
C ASN A 83 -9.71 -20.09 11.28
N GLU A 84 -9.36 -18.82 11.45
CA GLU A 84 -8.04 -18.39 11.93
C GLU A 84 -7.74 -18.93 13.34
N GLY A 85 -8.71 -18.88 14.26
CA GLY A 85 -8.54 -19.40 15.63
C GLY A 85 -8.37 -20.93 15.75
N LYS A 86 -8.82 -21.70 14.76
CA LYS A 86 -8.63 -23.17 14.71
C LYS A 86 -7.26 -23.60 14.19
N ILE A 87 -6.64 -22.79 13.34
CA ILE A 87 -5.32 -23.09 12.76
C ILE A 87 -4.24 -23.07 13.86
N GLU A 88 -4.35 -22.18 14.85
CA GLU A 88 -3.41 -22.16 15.98
C GLU A 88 -3.58 -23.36 16.92
N SER A 89 -4.80 -23.89 17.12
CA SER A 89 -5.02 -25.03 18.00
C SER A 89 -4.54 -26.37 17.41
N LEU A 90 -4.54 -26.49 16.07
CA LEU A 90 -4.05 -27.67 15.35
C LEU A 90 -2.52 -27.68 15.16
N ALA A 91 -1.84 -26.55 15.38
CA ALA A 91 -0.39 -26.46 15.29
C ALA A 91 0.34 -26.91 16.58
N LEU A 92 -0.41 -27.34 17.60
CA LEU A 92 0.07 -27.75 18.92
C LEU A 92 -0.11 -29.26 19.19
N GLU A 93 -0.45 -30.06 18.17
CA GLU A 93 -0.50 -31.53 18.20
C GLU A 93 0.61 -32.13 17.33
#